data_AF-A0A524IHI8-F1
#
_entry.id   AF-A0A524IHI8-F1
#
_cell.length_a   1.000
_cell.length_b   1.000
_cell.length_c   1.000
_cell.angle_alpha   90.00
_cell.angle_beta   90.00
_cell.angle_gamma   90.00
#
_symmetry.space_group_name_H-M   'P 1'
#
loop_
_entity.id
_entity.type
_entity.pdbx_description
1 polymer ?
#
loop_
_entity_poly.entity_id
_entity_poly.type
_entity_poly.pdbx_seq_one_letter_code
_entity_poly.pdbx_strand_id
1 'polypeptide(L)'
;MRRVTLAVLLLFILQFETPRLFSEETVILDDRSKSYNLINKIYLLEDSDGSLDIESVIARTAEFVLIPDAEPNLGFTRSVYWAMIVIQNESALDKWLLELAYPPFDYIDPYIVTESRSGRTIVKQEPTGDSITYTSKANPDRNHIIIIPVKPGQKAEVFLRLKTESSFVFPLKIWVEDEFYKSSSTSMILFGLLFG
;
A
#
# COMPACT_ATOMS: atom_id res chain seq x y z
N MET A 1 41.09 14.81 48.35
CA MET A 1 40.87 13.60 47.54
C MET A 1 39.37 13.32 47.46
N ARG A 2 38.71 14.08 46.58
CA ARG A 2 37.31 13.99 46.16
C ARG A 2 37.38 14.29 44.65
N ARG A 3 36.49 13.72 43.84
CA ARG A 3 36.37 13.86 42.37
C ARG A 3 36.90 12.67 41.56
N VAL A 4 36.35 11.47 41.73
CA VAL A 4 36.39 10.46 40.65
C VAL A 4 35.07 9.70 40.50
N THR A 5 34.25 9.57 41.54
CA THR A 5 33.08 8.66 41.48
C THR A 5 31.79 9.23 40.86
N LEU A 6 31.72 10.52 40.52
CA LEU A 6 30.48 11.12 39.98
C LEU A 6 30.39 11.14 38.45
N ALA A 7 31.45 10.76 37.73
CA ALA A 7 31.49 10.82 36.27
C ALA A 7 30.96 9.55 35.57
N VAL A 8 30.74 8.45 36.30
CA VAL A 8 30.31 7.18 35.70
C VAL A 8 28.78 7.01 35.68
N LEU A 9 28.04 7.76 36.51
CA LEU A 9 26.57 7.66 36.54
C LEU A 9 25.85 8.51 35.47
N LEU A 10 26.54 9.46 34.84
CA LEU A 10 25.95 10.37 33.83
C LEU A 10 26.07 9.84 32.39
N LEU A 11 26.78 8.73 32.19
CA LEU A 11 26.95 8.08 30.89
C LEU A 11 25.91 6.98 30.60
N PHE A 12 24.97 6.75 31.51
CA PHE A 12 23.92 5.73 31.36
C PHE A 12 22.55 6.27 30.92
N ILE A 13 22.41 7.58 30.72
CA ILE A 13 21.10 8.23 30.45
C ILE A 13 20.84 8.48 28.94
N LEU A 14 21.75 8.09 28.05
CA LEU A 14 21.63 8.34 26.60
C LEU A 14 21.35 7.10 25.75
N GLN A 15 20.68 6.10 26.32
CA GLN A 15 20.10 4.96 25.58
C GLN A 15 18.58 5.11 25.40
N PHE A 16 18.02 6.31 25.57
CA PHE A 16 16.70 6.60 25.01
C PHE A 16 16.85 6.59 23.49
N GLU A 17 16.53 5.46 22.87
CA GLU A 17 16.25 5.42 21.45
C GLU A 17 15.18 6.48 21.19
N THR A 18 15.60 7.58 20.54
CA THR A 18 14.66 8.56 20.03
C THR A 18 13.71 7.79 19.14
N PRO A 19 12.37 7.82 19.37
CA PRO A 19 11.45 7.23 18.43
C PRO A 19 11.75 7.88 17.09
N ARG A 20 12.22 7.09 16.11
CA ARG A 20 12.32 7.56 14.74
C ARG A 20 10.88 7.94 14.37
N LEU A 21 10.61 9.24 14.30
CA LEU A 21 9.42 9.74 13.65
C LEU A 21 9.56 9.31 12.20
N PHE A 22 8.97 8.17 11.88
CA PHE A 22 8.88 7.69 10.52
C PHE A 22 8.01 8.70 9.79
N SER A 23 8.62 9.53 8.95
CA SER A 23 7.87 10.41 8.06
C SER A 23 7.44 9.54 6.90
N GLU A 24 6.28 8.90 7.02
CA GLU A 24 5.67 8.17 5.92
C GLU A 24 5.42 9.14 4.77
N GLU A 25 6.24 9.00 3.73
CA GLU A 25 6.07 9.71 2.48
C GLU A 25 4.66 9.50 1.93
N THR A 26 3.88 10.58 1.95
CA THR A 26 2.45 10.57 1.61
C THR A 26 2.26 10.82 0.12
N VAL A 27 1.30 10.11 -0.49
CA VAL A 27 0.83 10.39 -1.85
C VAL A 27 -0.21 11.50 -1.79
N ILE A 28 0.11 12.65 -2.38
CA ILE A 28 -0.82 13.76 -2.48
C ILE A 28 -1.64 13.61 -3.77
N LEU A 29 -2.93 13.33 -3.64
CA LEU A 29 -3.84 13.24 -4.77
C LEU A 29 -4.45 14.62 -5.03
N ASP A 30 -4.11 15.22 -6.16
CA ASP A 30 -4.61 16.51 -6.63
C ASP A 30 -5.44 16.41 -7.91
N ASP A 31 -6.08 17.51 -8.32
CA ASP A 31 -6.90 17.56 -9.53
C ASP A 31 -6.08 17.61 -10.85
N ARG A 32 -4.77 17.88 -10.74
CA ARG A 32 -3.88 18.14 -11.89
C ARG A 32 -3.38 16.85 -12.51
N SER A 33 -3.03 15.87 -11.68
CA SER A 33 -2.50 14.59 -12.15
C SER A 33 -3.61 13.53 -12.26
N LYS A 34 -3.55 12.72 -13.31
CA LYS A 34 -4.55 11.65 -13.56
C LYS A 34 -4.07 10.27 -13.14
N SER A 35 -2.78 10.13 -12.88
CA SER A 35 -2.16 8.93 -12.33
C SER A 35 -0.97 9.27 -11.45
N TYR A 36 -0.66 8.38 -10.50
CA TYR A 36 0.40 8.55 -9.52
C TYR A 36 1.19 7.25 -9.42
N ASN A 37 2.48 7.31 -9.73
CA ASN A 37 3.41 6.24 -9.39
C ASN A 37 3.71 6.28 -7.89
N LEU A 38 4.08 5.13 -7.33
CA LEU A 38 4.24 4.94 -5.89
C LEU A 38 5.71 4.68 -5.49
N ILE A 39 6.66 5.12 -6.32
CA ILE A 39 8.09 5.02 -6.01
C ILE A 39 8.40 5.74 -4.69
N ASN A 40 9.11 5.08 -3.78
CA ASN A 40 9.38 5.61 -2.43
C ASN A 40 8.11 5.96 -1.62
N LYS A 41 6.95 5.34 -1.93
CA LYS A 41 5.67 5.54 -1.22
C LYS A 41 5.06 4.23 -0.71
N ILE A 42 5.71 3.10 -0.97
CA ILE A 42 5.26 1.78 -0.55
C ILE A 42 6.12 1.32 0.62
N TYR A 43 5.45 0.93 1.69
CA TYR A 43 6.07 0.37 2.88
C TYR A 43 5.68 -1.09 3.01
N LEU A 44 6.60 -1.96 3.40
CA LEU A 44 6.36 -3.40 3.55
C LEU A 44 6.64 -3.90 4.95
N LEU A 45 5.78 -4.82 5.41
CA LEU A 45 6.01 -5.65 6.58
C LEU A 45 5.87 -7.12 6.16
N GLU A 46 6.89 -7.94 6.46
CA GLU A 46 6.82 -9.38 6.24
C GLU A 46 6.03 -10.07 7.35
N ASP A 47 5.09 -10.92 6.95
CA ASP A 47 4.30 -11.80 7.80
C ASP A 47 4.60 -13.25 7.42
N SER A 48 5.71 -13.77 7.96
CA SER A 48 6.30 -15.05 7.54
C SER A 48 5.40 -16.28 7.77
N ASP A 49 4.52 -16.24 8.77
CA ASP A 49 3.56 -17.31 9.07
C ASP A 49 2.13 -16.99 8.61
N GLY A 50 1.89 -15.77 8.13
CA GLY A 50 0.61 -15.31 7.62
C GLY A 50 -0.44 -15.06 8.71
N SER A 51 -0.01 -14.94 9.97
CA SER A 51 -0.89 -14.86 11.15
C SER A 51 -1.37 -13.46 11.49
N LEU A 52 -0.77 -12.41 10.92
CA LEU A 52 -1.15 -11.04 11.24
C LEU A 52 -2.51 -10.69 10.63
N ASP A 53 -3.34 -10.02 11.42
CA ASP A 53 -4.57 -9.39 10.98
C ASP A 53 -4.41 -7.85 10.84
N ILE A 54 -5.44 -7.18 10.33
CA ILE A 54 -5.40 -5.75 10.06
C ILE A 54 -5.12 -4.92 11.34
N GLU A 55 -5.70 -5.29 12.48
CA GLU A 55 -5.48 -4.58 13.74
C GLU A 55 -4.04 -4.73 14.22
N SER A 56 -3.49 -5.94 14.07
CA SER A 56 -2.10 -6.26 14.41
C SER A 56 -1.09 -5.47 13.60
N VAL A 57 -1.34 -5.25 12.31
CA VAL A 57 -0.42 -4.49 11.45
C VAL A 57 -0.54 -2.99 11.66
N ILE A 58 -1.74 -2.46 11.93
CA ILE A 58 -1.92 -1.04 12.29
C ILE A 58 -1.18 -0.71 13.59
N ALA A 59 -1.11 -1.65 14.55
CA ALA A 59 -0.33 -1.47 15.77
C ALA A 59 1.20 -1.51 15.54
N ARG A 60 1.65 -1.94 14.35
CA ARG A 60 3.05 -2.18 13.99
C ARG A 60 3.54 -1.34 12.81
N THR A 61 2.90 -0.21 12.51
CA THR A 61 3.29 0.65 11.36
C THR A 61 4.77 1.06 11.40
N ALA A 62 5.34 1.22 12.60
CA ALA A 62 6.77 1.52 12.79
C ALA A 62 7.72 0.40 12.34
N GLU A 63 7.24 -0.84 12.16
CA GLU A 63 8.03 -1.98 11.66
C GLU A 63 8.05 -2.06 10.14
N PHE A 64 7.20 -1.29 9.45
CA PHE A 64 7.19 -1.31 7.99
C PHE A 64 8.44 -0.61 7.41
N VAL A 65 8.99 -1.20 6.34
CA VAL A 65 10.20 -0.71 5.68
C VAL A 65 9.86 -0.15 4.31
N LEU A 66 10.35 1.05 4.00
CA LEU A 66 10.16 1.68 2.69
C LEU A 66 10.86 0.88 1.58
N ILE A 67 10.14 0.66 0.48
CA ILE A 67 10.71 0.10 -0.76
C ILE A 67 10.94 1.22 -1.77
N PRO A 68 12.20 1.49 -2.17
CA PRO A 68 12.54 2.58 -3.07
C PRO A 68 12.44 2.18 -4.54
N ASP A 69 11.40 1.44 -4.91
CA ASP A 69 11.18 0.93 -6.28
C ASP A 69 9.77 1.28 -6.77
N ALA A 70 9.65 1.55 -8.07
CA ALA A 70 8.36 1.74 -8.73
C ALA A 70 7.65 0.40 -8.98
N GLU A 71 8.42 -0.70 -9.11
CA GLU A 71 7.91 -2.04 -9.36
C GLU A 71 8.52 -3.02 -8.33
N PRO A 72 8.06 -3.00 -7.07
CA PRO A 72 8.58 -3.87 -6.03
C PRO A 72 8.62 -5.34 -6.46
N ASN A 73 9.77 -5.98 -6.30
CA ASN A 73 10.04 -7.36 -6.68
C ASN A 73 10.82 -8.07 -5.57
N LEU A 74 10.18 -9.04 -4.92
CA LEU A 74 10.80 -9.86 -3.86
C LEU A 74 11.21 -11.26 -4.35
N GLY A 75 11.14 -11.51 -5.66
CA GLY A 75 11.41 -12.82 -6.25
C GLY A 75 10.37 -13.85 -5.81
N PHE A 76 10.80 -15.09 -5.56
CA PHE A 76 9.91 -16.16 -5.08
C PHE A 76 9.98 -16.24 -3.56
N THR A 77 8.81 -16.15 -2.92
CA THR A 77 8.66 -16.23 -1.46
C THR A 77 7.38 -16.98 -1.11
N ARG A 78 7.33 -17.53 0.10
CA ARG A 78 6.13 -18.17 0.67
C ARG A 78 5.46 -17.31 1.73
N SER A 79 6.13 -16.23 2.15
CA SER A 79 5.63 -15.32 3.16
C SER A 79 4.44 -14.52 2.64
N VAL A 80 3.57 -14.12 3.57
CA VAL A 80 2.62 -13.04 3.32
C VAL A 80 3.36 -11.73 3.52
N TYR A 81 3.06 -10.71 2.71
CA TYR A 81 3.53 -9.35 2.97
C TYR A 81 2.34 -8.42 3.13
N TRP A 82 2.49 -7.48 4.04
CA TRP A 82 1.60 -6.33 4.16
C TRP A 82 2.26 -5.15 3.48
N ALA A 83 1.59 -4.58 2.47
CA ALA A 83 1.97 -3.30 1.90
C ALA A 83 1.12 -2.19 2.50
N MET A 84 1.74 -1.07 2.85
CA MET A 84 1.08 0.13 3.35
C MET A 84 1.41 1.32 2.46
N ILE A 85 0.38 2.08 2.09
CA ILE A 85 0.48 3.33 1.33
C ILE A 85 -0.32 4.40 2.06
N VAL A 86 0.28 5.57 2.24
CA VAL A 86 -0.37 6.70 2.89
C VAL A 86 -0.82 7.71 1.84
N ILE A 87 -2.09 8.07 1.88
CA ILE A 87 -2.74 8.94 0.89
C ILE A 87 -3.32 10.16 1.59
N GLN A 88 -3.09 11.34 1.01
CA GLN A 88 -3.82 12.56 1.34
C GLN A 88 -4.57 13.02 0.09
N ASN A 89 -5.89 13.12 0.18
CA ASN A 89 -6.71 13.61 -0.91
C ASN A 89 -6.86 15.13 -0.81
N GLU A 90 -6.26 15.87 -1.74
CA GLU A 90 -6.40 17.32 -1.92
C GLU A 90 -7.23 17.68 -3.17
N SER A 91 -7.75 16.67 -3.86
CA SER A 91 -8.62 16.82 -5.04
C SER A 91 -10.08 16.99 -4.66
N ALA A 92 -10.91 17.28 -5.66
CA ALA A 92 -12.37 17.29 -5.53
C ALA A 92 -13.02 15.89 -5.62
N LEU A 93 -12.26 14.85 -5.98
CA LEU A 93 -12.77 13.48 -6.14
C LEU A 93 -12.96 12.80 -4.78
N ASP A 94 -13.92 11.88 -4.68
CA ASP A 94 -14.15 11.05 -3.48
C ASP A 94 -13.80 9.57 -3.67
N LYS A 95 -13.37 9.21 -4.89
CA LYS A 95 -13.07 7.84 -5.31
C LYS A 95 -11.85 7.80 -6.21
N TRP A 96 -10.93 6.90 -5.88
CA TRP A 96 -9.70 6.64 -6.63
C TRP A 96 -9.55 5.14 -6.88
N LEU A 97 -8.79 4.77 -7.92
CA LEU A 97 -8.47 3.38 -8.21
C LEU A 97 -7.01 3.11 -7.88
N LEU A 98 -6.75 2.03 -7.13
CA LEU A 98 -5.42 1.45 -6.99
C LEU A 98 -5.32 0.22 -7.88
N GLU A 99 -4.40 0.29 -8.83
CA GLU A 99 -4.09 -0.80 -9.73
C GLU A 99 -2.87 -1.55 -9.21
N LEU A 100 -2.96 -2.89 -9.16
CA LEU A 100 -1.82 -3.79 -9.14
C LEU A 100 -1.66 -4.38 -10.56
N ALA A 101 -0.67 -3.89 -11.29
CA ALA A 101 -0.47 -4.17 -12.72
C ALA A 101 0.30 -5.49 -12.97
N TYR A 102 -0.04 -6.55 -12.24
CA TYR A 102 0.53 -7.88 -12.40
C TYR A 102 -0.57 -8.95 -12.29
N PRO A 103 -1.19 -9.33 -13.42
CA PRO A 103 -2.33 -10.25 -13.45
C PRO A 103 -2.15 -11.61 -12.75
N PRO A 104 -0.94 -12.22 -12.73
CA PRO A 104 -0.75 -13.52 -12.05
C PRO A 104 -0.73 -13.46 -10.52
N PHE A 105 -1.01 -12.31 -9.89
CA PHE A 105 -0.92 -12.18 -8.44
C PHE A 105 -2.10 -12.90 -7.76
N ASP A 106 -1.84 -13.89 -6.90
CA ASP A 106 -2.89 -14.83 -6.48
C ASP A 106 -3.91 -14.26 -5.50
N TYR A 107 -3.46 -13.57 -4.45
CA TYR A 107 -4.32 -13.11 -3.35
C TYR A 107 -3.95 -11.71 -2.89
N ILE A 108 -4.94 -10.83 -2.90
CA ILE A 108 -4.85 -9.43 -2.49
C ILE A 108 -6.08 -9.14 -1.62
N ASP A 109 -5.88 -8.94 -0.32
CA ASP A 109 -6.94 -8.45 0.60
C ASP A 109 -6.68 -6.97 0.92
N PRO A 110 -7.49 -6.03 0.41
CA PRO A 110 -7.32 -4.61 0.68
C PRO A 110 -8.10 -4.14 1.91
N TYR A 111 -7.49 -3.24 2.68
CA TYR A 111 -8.10 -2.55 3.81
C TYR A 111 -7.84 -1.06 3.70
N ILE A 112 -8.87 -0.25 3.90
CA ILE A 112 -8.78 1.20 3.89
C ILE A 112 -9.03 1.69 5.31
N VAL A 113 -8.03 2.35 5.88
CA VAL A 113 -8.07 2.91 7.22
C VAL A 113 -8.17 4.42 7.13
N THR A 114 -9.15 5.01 7.79
CA THR A 114 -9.31 6.47 7.85
C THR A 114 -9.55 6.91 9.28
N GLU A 115 -9.02 8.08 9.62
CA GLU A 115 -9.24 8.70 10.92
C GLU A 115 -10.29 9.80 10.82
N SER A 116 -11.14 9.90 11.84
CA SER A 116 -12.22 10.88 11.92
C SER A 116 -12.39 11.35 13.37
N ARG A 117 -13.24 12.37 13.60
CA ARG A 117 -13.57 12.79 14.97
C ARG A 117 -14.25 11.70 15.80
N SER A 118 -14.92 10.74 15.16
CA SER A 118 -15.52 9.57 15.80
C SER A 118 -14.52 8.43 16.05
N GLY A 119 -13.26 8.62 15.70
CA GLY A 119 -12.20 7.62 15.77
C GLY A 119 -11.87 6.99 14.41
N ARG A 120 -11.12 5.89 14.48
CA ARG A 120 -10.65 5.13 13.33
C ARG A 120 -11.76 4.31 12.72
N THR A 121 -11.84 4.33 11.39
CA THR A 121 -12.68 3.42 10.60
C THR A 121 -11.79 2.53 9.76
N ILE A 122 -12.02 1.21 9.82
CA ILE A 122 -11.35 0.21 8.98
C ILE A 122 -12.41 -0.38 8.04
N VAL A 123 -12.18 -0.29 6.74
CA VAL A 123 -13.06 -0.84 5.71
C VAL A 123 -12.31 -1.89 4.91
N LYS A 124 -12.66 -3.16 5.08
CA LYS A 124 -12.18 -4.23 4.20
C LYS A 124 -12.87 -4.12 2.83
N GLN A 125 -12.09 -4.06 1.76
CA GLN A 125 -12.59 -4.11 0.39
C GLN A 125 -12.77 -5.56 -0.05
N GLU A 126 -13.45 -5.76 -1.18
CA GLU A 126 -13.54 -7.08 -1.79
C GLU A 126 -12.14 -7.62 -2.14
N PRO A 127 -11.81 -8.88 -1.77
CA PRO A 127 -10.56 -9.50 -2.16
C PRO A 127 -10.46 -9.66 -3.68
N THR A 128 -9.25 -9.57 -4.21
CA THR A 128 -8.95 -9.77 -5.63
C THR A 128 -7.69 -10.61 -5.80
N GLY A 129 -7.39 -10.99 -7.03
CA GLY A 129 -6.29 -11.89 -7.38
C GLY A 129 -6.67 -12.88 -8.48
N ASP A 130 -5.68 -13.59 -9.02
CA ASP A 130 -5.89 -14.61 -10.05
C ASP A 130 -6.54 -15.87 -9.49
N SER A 131 -6.22 -16.20 -8.24
CA SER A 131 -6.75 -17.37 -7.53
C SER A 131 -8.12 -17.12 -6.88
N ILE A 132 -8.73 -15.94 -7.07
CA ILE A 132 -10.08 -15.59 -6.61
C ILE A 132 -11.11 -15.88 -7.71
N THR A 133 -12.15 -16.66 -7.40
CA THR A 133 -13.19 -17.08 -8.36
C THR A 133 -13.82 -15.88 -9.07
N TYR A 134 -13.86 -15.92 -10.40
CA TYR A 134 -14.29 -14.82 -11.26
C TYR A 134 -15.67 -14.24 -10.91
N THR A 135 -16.61 -15.07 -10.43
CA THR A 135 -17.97 -14.63 -10.00
C THR A 135 -17.98 -13.70 -8.79
N SER A 136 -16.82 -13.49 -8.13
CA SER A 136 -16.65 -12.60 -6.98
C SER A 136 -15.82 -11.35 -7.27
N LYS A 137 -15.42 -11.10 -8.53
CA LYS A 137 -14.65 -9.91 -8.90
C LYS A 137 -15.57 -8.71 -9.15
N ALA A 138 -15.54 -7.69 -8.29
CA ALA A 138 -16.25 -6.43 -8.51
C ALA A 138 -15.89 -5.71 -9.81
N ASN A 139 -14.66 -5.84 -10.30
CA ASN A 139 -14.19 -5.17 -11.51
C ASN A 139 -13.38 -6.16 -12.38
N PRO A 140 -13.97 -6.71 -13.45
CA PRO A 140 -13.28 -7.65 -14.34
C PRO A 140 -12.35 -6.89 -15.30
N ASP A 141 -11.23 -6.41 -14.78
CA ASP A 141 -10.07 -6.00 -15.60
C ASP A 141 -9.02 -7.13 -15.59
N ARG A 142 -8.10 -7.09 -16.57
CA ARG A 142 -6.94 -7.99 -16.59
C ARG A 142 -6.04 -7.74 -15.38
N ASN A 143 -5.90 -6.48 -14.98
CA ASN A 143 -5.16 -6.09 -13.79
C ASN A 143 -6.07 -6.08 -12.55
N HIS A 144 -5.48 -6.11 -11.36
CA HIS A 144 -6.26 -6.10 -10.12
C HIS A 144 -6.57 -4.66 -9.70
N ILE A 145 -7.85 -4.31 -9.64
CA ILE A 145 -8.31 -2.96 -9.34
C ILE A 145 -9.01 -2.91 -8.00
N ILE A 146 -8.57 -1.98 -7.16
CA ILE A 146 -9.10 -1.74 -5.80
C ILE A 146 -9.66 -0.33 -5.76
N ILE A 147 -10.88 -0.19 -5.25
CA ILE A 147 -11.51 1.12 -5.06
C ILE A 147 -11.06 1.70 -3.71
N ILE A 148 -10.58 2.95 -3.74
CA ILE A 148 -10.23 3.72 -2.54
C ILE A 148 -11.26 4.84 -2.37
N PRO A 149 -12.26 4.68 -1.48
CA PRO A 149 -13.22 5.72 -1.17
C PRO A 149 -12.60 6.70 -0.16
N VAL A 150 -11.94 7.76 -0.66
CA VAL A 150 -11.30 8.79 0.17
C VAL A 150 -11.86 10.16 -0.20
N LYS A 151 -12.49 10.84 0.75
CA LYS A 151 -13.16 12.13 0.51
C LYS A 151 -12.15 13.29 0.31
N PRO A 152 -12.56 14.40 -0.32
CA PRO A 152 -11.75 15.62 -0.36
C PRO A 152 -11.28 16.05 1.03
N GLY A 153 -9.99 16.34 1.17
CA GLY A 153 -9.33 16.72 2.42
C GLY A 153 -9.04 15.55 3.38
N GLN A 154 -9.47 14.33 3.07
CA GLN A 154 -9.30 13.17 3.94
C GLN A 154 -7.93 12.50 3.73
N LYS A 155 -7.33 12.06 4.85
CA LYS A 155 -6.18 11.15 4.85
C LYS A 155 -6.66 9.70 4.96
N ALA A 156 -6.05 8.80 4.21
CA ALA A 156 -6.30 7.37 4.27
C ALA A 156 -4.99 6.58 4.26
N GLU A 157 -4.96 5.47 4.98
CA GLU A 157 -3.91 4.45 4.91
C GLU A 157 -4.48 3.22 4.22
N VAL A 158 -3.84 2.80 3.14
CA VAL A 158 -4.23 1.62 2.36
C VAL A 158 -3.30 0.49 2.73
N PHE A 159 -3.84 -0.57 3.31
CA PHE A 159 -3.13 -1.80 3.62
C PHE A 159 -3.53 -2.89 2.63
N LEU A 160 -2.55 -3.57 2.05
CA LEU A 160 -2.75 -4.73 1.19
C LEU A 160 -2.09 -5.94 1.84
N ARG A 161 -2.87 -6.97 2.15
CA ARG A 161 -2.32 -8.29 2.48
C ARG A 161 -2.10 -9.05 1.18
N LEU A 162 -0.85 -9.38 0.90
CA LEU A 162 -0.39 -9.88 -0.38
C LEU A 162 0.21 -11.28 -0.21
N LYS A 163 -0.27 -12.23 -1.02
CA LYS A 163 0.27 -13.59 -1.08
C LYS A 163 0.21 -14.12 -2.50
N THR A 164 1.29 -14.76 -2.97
CA THR A 164 1.32 -15.46 -4.25
C THR A 164 2.28 -16.65 -4.20
N GLU A 165 2.01 -17.68 -5.00
CA GLU A 165 2.93 -18.80 -5.26
C GLU A 165 3.82 -18.55 -6.49
N SER A 166 3.55 -17.48 -7.23
CA SER A 166 4.32 -17.00 -8.39
C SER A 166 5.45 -16.05 -7.95
N SER A 167 5.99 -15.27 -8.88
CA SER A 167 6.91 -14.18 -8.54
C SER A 167 6.18 -13.07 -7.79
N PHE A 168 6.74 -12.63 -6.67
CA PHE A 168 6.21 -11.57 -5.81
C PHE A 168 6.58 -10.20 -6.39
N VAL A 169 5.92 -9.86 -7.49
CA VAL A 169 6.05 -8.59 -8.21
C VAL A 169 4.72 -7.87 -8.14
N PHE A 170 4.70 -6.65 -7.61
CA PHE A 170 3.45 -5.92 -7.40
C PHE A 170 3.60 -4.43 -7.73
N PRO A 171 3.65 -4.08 -9.03
CA PRO A 171 3.67 -2.69 -9.47
C PRO A 171 2.34 -2.04 -9.08
N LEU A 172 2.40 -0.98 -8.28
CA LEU A 172 1.21 -0.27 -7.81
C LEU A 172 1.12 1.12 -8.41
N LYS A 173 -0.09 1.51 -8.80
CA LYS A 173 -0.38 2.84 -9.33
C LYS A 173 -1.76 3.32 -8.92
N ILE A 174 -1.87 4.60 -8.58
CA ILE A 174 -3.16 5.22 -8.29
C ILE A 174 -3.65 5.99 -9.51
N TRP A 175 -4.95 5.89 -9.80
CA TRP A 175 -5.57 6.48 -10.98
C TRP A 175 -6.86 7.23 -10.64
N VAL A 176 -7.12 8.28 -11.42
CA VAL A 176 -8.49 8.75 -11.64
C VAL A 176 -9.22 7.71 -12.49
N GLU A 177 -10.45 7.36 -12.11
CA GLU A 177 -11.24 6.27 -12.72
C GLU A 177 -11.36 6.35 -14.24
N ASP A 178 -11.80 7.50 -14.78
CA ASP A 178 -11.96 7.69 -16.22
C ASP A 178 -10.65 7.54 -16.99
N GLU A 179 -9.52 7.91 -16.37
CA GLU A 179 -8.21 7.80 -17.03
C GLU A 179 -7.73 6.36 -17.09
N PHE A 180 -7.97 5.58 -16.02
CA PHE A 180 -7.68 4.16 -16.00
C PHE A 180 -8.37 3.43 -17.16
N TYR A 181 -9.68 3.62 -17.34
CA TYR A 181 -10.42 2.93 -18.39
C TYR A 181 -10.01 3.36 -19.82
N LYS A 182 -9.64 4.63 -20.02
CA LYS A 182 -9.06 5.10 -21.30
C LYS A 182 -7.71 4.43 -21.59
N SER A 183 -6.85 4.36 -20.59
CA SER A 183 -5.52 3.72 -20.69
C SER A 183 -5.63 2.21 -20.97
N SER A 184 -6.52 1.52 -20.23
CA SER A 184 -6.79 0.09 -20.41
C SER A 184 -7.33 -0.21 -21.82
N SER A 185 -8.31 0.57 -22.29
CA SER A 185 -8.88 0.43 -23.64
C SER A 185 -7.84 0.64 -24.75
N THR A 186 -6.99 1.65 -24.61
CA THR A 186 -5.92 1.95 -25.60
C THR A 186 -4.93 0.79 -25.68
N SER A 187 -4.56 0.22 -24.53
CA SER A 187 -3.65 -0.93 -24.47
C SER A 187 -4.27 -2.16 -25.15
N MET A 188 -5.56 -2.42 -24.92
CA MET A 188 -6.27 -3.55 -25.55
C MET A 188 -6.33 -3.42 -27.07
N ILE A 189 -6.58 -2.22 -27.60
CA ILE A 189 -6.58 -1.96 -29.04
C ILE A 189 -5.19 -2.24 -29.63
N LEU A 190 -4.13 -1.78 -28.97
CA LEU A 190 -2.76 -2.00 -29.42
C LEU A 190 -2.42 -3.50 -29.45
N PHE A 191 -2.78 -4.26 -28.41
CA PHE A 191 -2.59 -5.71 -28.40
C PHE A 191 -3.40 -6.40 -29.50
N GLY A 192 -4.63 -5.95 -29.75
CA GLY A 192 -5.44 -6.44 -30.86
C GLY A 192 -4.82 -6.15 -32.23
N LEU A 193 -4.14 -5.02 -32.41
CA LEU A 193 -3.42 -4.72 -33.66
C LEU A 193 -2.13 -5.54 -33.82
N LEU A 194 -1.43 -5.83 -32.72
CA LEU A 194 -0.15 -6.55 -32.76
C LEU A 194 -0.31 -8.07 -32.92
N PHE A 195 -1.38 -8.63 -32.35
CA PHE A 195 -1.60 -10.08 -32.28
C PHE A 195 -2.87 -10.55 -33.00
N GLY A 196 -3.63 -9.65 -33.62
CA GLY A 196 -4.85 -9.92 -34.37
C GLY A 196 -4.65 -10.27 -35.83
#